data_AF-A0A7W8WMX5-F1
#
_entry.id   AF-A0A7W8WMX5-F1
#
_cell.length_a   1.000
_cell.length_b   1.000
_cell.length_c   1.000
_cell.angle_alpha   90.00
_cell.angle_beta   90.00
_cell.angle_gamma   90.00
#
_symmetry.space_group_name_H-M   'P 1'
#
loop_
_entity.id
_entity.type
_entity.pdbx_description
1 polymer ?
#
loop_
_entity_poly.entity_id
_entity_poly.type
_entity_poly.pdbx_seq_one_letter_code
_entity_poly.pdbx_strand_id
1 'polypeptide(L)' 'MATSKKTMTLNLTDAEMNALEELCEKKDLSKTAVLRQALRLYQAIEVRAERGDKFFFEDEKTKEKAEVVML' A
#
# COMPACT_ATOMS: atom_id res chain seq x y z
N MET A 1 4.45 -18.70 -18.98
CA MET A 1 3.08 -19.17 -18.68
C MET A 1 2.20 -17.94 -18.50
N ALA A 2 1.08 -17.83 -19.22
CA ALA A 2 0.16 -16.72 -19.00
C ALA A 2 -0.37 -16.82 -17.56
N THR A 3 -0.01 -15.86 -16.72
CA THR A 3 -0.51 -15.77 -15.34
C THR A 3 -2.02 -15.62 -15.39
N SER A 4 -2.75 -16.70 -15.08
CA SER A 4 -4.21 -16.69 -15.04
C SER A 4 -4.67 -15.65 -14.01
N LYS A 5 -5.42 -14.63 -14.45
CA LYS A 5 -6.04 -13.67 -13.53
C LYS A 5 -7.16 -14.39 -12.77
N LYS A 6 -7.16 -14.25 -11.44
CA LYS A 6 -8.25 -14.74 -10.57
C LYS A 6 -9.15 -13.56 -10.18
N THR A 7 -10.45 -13.78 -10.14
CA THR A 7 -11.42 -12.80 -9.66
C THR A 7 -11.41 -12.77 -8.13
N MET A 8 -11.52 -11.57 -7.56
CA MET A 8 -11.65 -11.34 -6.13
C MET A 8 -12.80 -10.36 -5.91
N THR A 9 -13.68 -10.67 -4.96
CA THR A 9 -14.70 -9.75 -4.46
C THR A 9 -14.32 -9.37 -3.04
N LEU A 10 -14.34 -8.08 -2.74
CA LEU A 10 -14.01 -7.53 -1.43
C LEU A 10 -15.17 -6.67 -0.97
N ASN A 11 -15.67 -6.93 0.23
CA ASN A 11 -16.60 -6.03 0.90
C ASN A 11 -15.78 -5.06 1.74
N LEU A 12 -16.07 -3.78 1.61
CA LEU A 12 -15.43 -2.72 2.36
C LEU A 12 -16.48 -2.04 3.22
N THR A 13 -16.08 -1.61 4.41
CA THR A 13 -16.84 -0.62 5.18
C THR A 13 -16.82 0.73 4.44
N ASP A 14 -17.74 1.62 4.79
CA ASP A 14 -17.81 2.96 4.18
C ASP A 14 -16.49 3.73 4.36
N ALA A 15 -15.85 3.59 5.54
CA ALA A 15 -14.58 4.24 5.83
C ALA A 15 -13.45 3.73 4.91
N GLU A 16 -13.36 2.43 4.70
CA GLU A 16 -12.35 1.84 3.81
C GLU A 16 -12.61 2.19 2.34
N MET A 17 -13.88 2.23 1.93
CA MET A 17 -14.25 2.63 0.57
C MET A 17 -13.91 4.10 0.30
N ASN A 18 -14.23 5.00 1.23
CA ASN A 18 -13.88 6.42 1.11
C ASN A 18 -12.35 6.61 1.01
N ALA A 19 -11.57 5.93 1.85
CA ALA A 19 -10.12 5.99 1.78
C ALA A 19 -9.57 5.49 0.42
N LEU A 20 -10.17 4.43 -0.13
CA LEU A 20 -9.82 3.94 -1.47
C LEU A 20 -10.15 4.98 -2.56
N GLU A 21 -11.29 5.66 -2.46
CA GLU A 21 -11.71 6.68 -3.42
C GLU A 21 -10.82 7.92 -3.39
N GLU A 22 -10.51 8.44 -2.20
CA GLU A 22 -9.57 9.54 -2.02
C GLU A 22 -8.19 9.21 -2.62
N LEU A 23 -7.70 7.98 -2.44
CA LEU A 23 -6.45 7.53 -3.05
C LEU A 23 -6.53 7.42 -4.57
N CYS A 24 -7.68 7.01 -5.11
CA CYS A 24 -7.92 6.96 -6.55
C CYS A 24 -7.86 8.37 -7.16
N GLU A 25 -8.55 9.34 -6.54
CA GLU A 25 -8.56 10.73 -7.00
C GLU A 25 -7.17 11.36 -6.90
N LYS A 26 -6.51 11.23 -5.74
CA LYS A 26 -5.19 11.82 -5.50
C LYS A 26 -4.11 11.31 -6.46
N LYS A 27 -4.23 10.05 -6.91
CA LYS A 27 -3.23 9.40 -7.77
C LYS A 27 -3.65 9.29 -9.23
N ASP A 28 -4.88 9.69 -9.57
CA ASP A 28 -5.50 9.46 -10.88
C ASP A 28 -5.42 7.98 -11.32
N LEU A 29 -5.90 7.09 -10.45
CA LEU A 29 -5.84 5.64 -10.65
C LEU A 29 -7.19 4.97 -10.43
N SER A 30 -7.44 3.87 -11.13
CA SER A 30 -8.61 3.03 -10.83
C SER A 30 -8.46 2.32 -9.48
N LYS A 31 -9.60 2.00 -8.83
CA LYS A 31 -9.67 1.20 -7.59
C LYS A 31 -8.83 -0.10 -7.68
N THR A 32 -8.90 -0.80 -8.81
CA THR A 32 -8.11 -2.02 -9.03
C THR A 32 -6.60 -1.76 -9.14
N ALA A 33 -6.20 -0.60 -9.69
CA ALA A 33 -4.79 -0.23 -9.78
C ALA A 33 -4.22 0.16 -8.41
N VAL A 34 -4.98 0.91 -7.60
CA VAL A 34 -4.60 1.25 -6.22
C VAL A 34 -4.42 -0.01 -5.38
N LEU A 35 -5.37 -0.95 -5.42
CA LEU A 35 -5.27 -2.22 -4.68
C LEU A 35 -4.06 -3.06 -5.12
N ARG A 36 -3.76 -3.13 -6.43
CA ARG A 36 -2.55 -3.81 -6.92
C ARG A 36 -1.27 -3.11 -6.45
N GLN A 37 -1.26 -1.78 -6.41
CA GLN A 37 -0.12 -1.02 -5.92
C GLN A 37 0.09 -1.26 -4.42
N ALA A 38 -0.99 -1.28 -3.63
CA ALA A 38 -0.95 -1.57 -2.20
C ALA A 38 -0.38 -2.97 -1.93
N LEU A 39 -0.83 -4.01 -2.66
CA LEU A 39 -0.30 -5.35 -2.54
C LEU A 39 1.21 -5.43 -2.85
N ARG A 40 1.66 -4.76 -3.92
CA ARG A 40 3.09 -4.72 -4.27
C ARG A 40 3.93 -3.98 -3.22
N LEU A 41 3.40 -2.89 -2.67
CA LEU A 41 4.05 -2.14 -1.59
C LEU A 41 4.19 -3.02 -0.36
N TYR A 42 3.12 -3.70 0.05
CA TYR A 42 3.15 -4.61 1.19
C TYR A 42 4.20 -5.71 1.01
N GLN A 43 4.23 -6.37 -0.16
CA GLN A 43 5.27 -7.36 -0.48
C GLN A 43 6.70 -6.80 -0.41
N ALA A 44 6.92 -5.58 -0.90
CA ALA A 44 8.24 -4.96 -0.89
C ALA A 44 8.71 -4.55 0.52
N ILE A 45 7.77 -4.28 1.43
CA ILE A 45 8.02 -4.00 2.84
C ILE A 45 8.34 -5.32 3.56
N GLU A 46 7.52 -6.36 3.38
CA GLU A 46 7.76 -7.69 3.99
C GLU A 46 9.16 -8.24 3.65
N VAL A 47 9.54 -8.20 2.37
CA VAL A 47 10.88 -8.67 1.93
C VAL A 47 12.03 -7.93 2.62
N ARG A 48 11.82 -6.66 3.01
CA ARG A 48 12.82 -5.86 3.74
C ARG A 48 12.76 -6.15 5.25
N ALA A 49 11.57 -6.23 5.81
CA ALA A 49 11.35 -6.57 7.22
C ALA A 49 11.96 -7.94 7.56
N GLU A 50 11.76 -8.95 6.70
CA GLU A 50 12.37 -10.29 6.86
C GLU A 50 13.90 -10.27 6.87
N ARG A 51 14.53 -9.25 6.27
CA ARG A 51 15.99 -9.06 6.28
C ARG A 51 16.48 -8.30 7.52
N GLY A 52 15.58 -7.83 8.37
CA GLY A 52 15.87 -7.00 9.54
C GLY A 52 15.93 -5.50 9.25
N ASP A 53 15.55 -5.05 8.05
CA ASP A 53 15.50 -3.63 7.72
C ASP A 53 14.31 -2.95 8.42
N LYS A 54 14.50 -1.69 8.83
CA LYS A 54 13.44 -0.86 9.42
C LYS A 54 12.79 0.04 8.37
N PHE A 55 11.47 0.14 8.40
CA PHE A 55 10.71 1.07 7.56
C PHE A 55 10.50 2.40 8.31
N PHE A 56 10.88 3.52 7.69
CA PHE A 56 10.75 4.85 8.28
C PHE A 56 10.22 5.86 7.25
N PHE A 57 9.48 6.85 7.73
CA PHE A 57 9.25 8.09 6.99
C PHE A 57 10.28 9.13 7.43
N GLU A 58 10.87 9.84 6.46
CA GLU A 58 11.81 10.94 6.71
C GLU A 58 11.14 12.25 6.30
N ASP A 59 11.12 13.23 7.21
CA ASP A 59 10.77 14.60 6.86
C ASP A 59 11.93 15.24 6.08
N GLU A 60 11.65 15.71 4.87
CA GLU A 60 12.71 16.26 4.00
C GLU A 60 13.38 17.51 4.57
N LYS A 61 12.68 18.31 5.38
CA LYS A 61 13.15 19.58 5.93
C LYS A 61 13.88 19.40 7.25
N THR A 62 13.32 18.61 8.17
CA THR A 62 13.89 18.44 9.52
C THR A 62 14.83 17.25 9.61
N LYS A 63 14.79 16.32 8.65
CA LYS A 63 15.50 15.04 8.67
C LYS A 63 15.11 14.12 9.81
N GLU A 64 14.01 14.42 10.50
CA GLU A 64 13.45 13.55 11.52
C GLU A 64 12.90 12.28 10.88
N LYS A 65 13.19 11.14 11.51
CA LYS A 65 12.75 9.82 11.06
C LYS A 65 11.74 9.27 12.05
N ALA A 66 10.55 8.93 11.54
CA ALA A 66 9.54 8.20 12.30
C ALA A 66 9.54 6.74 11.82
N GLU A 67 9.88 5.82 12.73
CA GLU A 67 9.79 4.39 12.46
C GLU A 67 8.32 3.98 12.34
N VAL A 68 8.00 3.23 11.29
CA VAL A 68 6.64 2.75 11.01
C VAL A 68 6.62 1.26 11.26
N VAL A 69 5.88 0.86 12.28
CA VAL A 69 5.61 -0.53 12.60
C VAL A 69 4.32 -0.93 11.88
N MET A 70 4.42 -1.93 11.00
CA MET A 70 3.24 -2.61 10.45
C MET A 70 2.74 -3.61 11.49
N LEU A 71 1.44 -3.59 11.80
CA LEU A 71 0.77 -4.52 12.73
C LEU A 71 0.28 -5.77 12.02
#